data_AF-A0A967URV7-F1
#
_entry.id   AF-A0A967URV7-F1
#
_cell.length_a   1.000
_cell.length_b   1.000
_cell.length_c   1.000
_cell.angle_alpha   90.00
_cell.angle_beta   90.00
_cell.angle_gamma   90.00
#
_symmetry.space_group_name_H-M   'P 1'
#
loop_
_entity.id
_entity.type
_entity.pdbx_description
1 polymer ?
#
loop_
_entity_poly.entity_id
_entity_poly.type
_entity_poly.pdbx_seq_one_letter_code
_entity_poly.pdbx_strand_id
1 'polypeptide(L)'
;MAFLPGEAIGNDTALARVERDGTSEYLLDERDVFRWPSLTADGSQLTVLIISEERGGRWVTRLDKPGLTRMSFAGWPAWAPDG
;
A
#
# COMPACT_ATOMS: atom_id res chain seq x y z
N MET A 1 2.55 9.71 -18.13
CA MET A 1 1.91 8.60 -17.39
C MET A 1 0.76 9.23 -16.62
N ALA A 2 -0.48 8.87 -16.94
CA ALA A 2 -1.66 9.46 -16.31
C ALA A 2 -2.36 8.39 -15.46
N PHE A 3 -2.62 8.68 -14.20
CA PHE A 3 -3.45 7.86 -13.32
C PHE A 3 -4.86 8.43 -13.33
N LEU A 4 -5.85 7.62 -13.71
CA LEU A 4 -7.26 7.95 -13.51
C LEU A 4 -7.66 7.50 -12.09
N PRO A 5 -8.30 8.37 -11.28
CA PRO A 5 -8.83 7.95 -10.00
C PRO A 5 -10.10 7.13 -10.25
N GLY A 6 -10.04 5.83 -9.96
CA GLY A 6 -11.25 5.05 -9.78
C GLY A 6 -11.99 5.55 -8.55
N GLU A 7 -13.11 6.21 -8.75
CA GLU A 7 -14.12 6.42 -7.72
C GLU A 7 -14.65 5.05 -7.28
N ALA A 8 -14.31 4.62 -6.06
CA ALA A 8 -15.06 3.60 -5.33
C ALA A 8 -14.65 3.67 -3.85
N ILE A 9 -15.59 4.12 -3.03
CA ILE A 9 -15.63 3.79 -1.60
C ILE A 9 -16.08 2.32 -1.54
N GLY A 10 -15.20 1.42 -1.96
CA GLY A 10 -15.45 -0.02 -2.04
C GLY A 10 -14.25 -0.76 -1.49
N ASN A 11 -14.49 -1.69 -0.55
CA ASN A 11 -13.50 -2.48 0.19
C ASN A 11 -12.80 -3.55 -0.67
N ASP A 12 -12.64 -3.33 -1.97
CA ASP A 12 -12.23 -4.37 -2.92
C ASP A 12 -11.13 -3.90 -3.87
N THR A 13 -10.09 -3.28 -3.32
CA THR A 13 -8.85 -3.06 -4.05
C THR A 13 -7.81 -4.09 -3.62
N ALA A 14 -6.94 -4.48 -4.53
CA ALA A 14 -5.74 -5.25 -4.23
C ALA A 14 -4.50 -4.42 -4.47
N LEU A 15 -3.45 -4.72 -3.69
CA LEU A 15 -2.11 -4.26 -3.99
C LEU A 15 -1.45 -5.27 -4.92
N ALA A 16 -0.99 -4.80 -6.06
CA ALA A 16 -0.21 -5.58 -7.00
C ALA A 16 1.17 -4.95 -7.19
N ARG A 17 2.18 -5.80 -7.32
CA ARG A 17 3.50 -5.43 -7.80
C ARG A 17 3.51 -5.64 -9.31
N VAL A 18 3.95 -4.64 -10.06
CA VAL A 18 4.07 -4.70 -11.51
C VAL A 18 5.53 -4.44 -11.86
N GLU A 19 6.16 -5.41 -12.51
CA GLU A 19 7.53 -5.31 -13.00
C GLU A 19 7.59 -4.51 -14.29
N ARG A 20 8.80 -4.05 -14.64
CA ARG A 20 9.02 -3.24 -15.86
C ARG A 20 8.70 -3.97 -17.15
N ASP A 21 8.75 -5.30 -17.15
CA ASP A 21 8.37 -6.13 -18.29
C ASP A 21 6.86 -6.34 -18.41
N GLY A 22 6.08 -5.78 -17.48
CA GLY A 22 4.62 -5.88 -17.44
C GLY A 22 4.10 -7.13 -16.71
N THR A 23 4.98 -7.99 -16.19
CA THR A 23 4.56 -9.06 -15.29
C THR A 23 4.00 -8.46 -14.00
N SER A 24 2.99 -9.10 -13.43
CA SER A 24 2.35 -8.61 -12.21
C SER A 24 1.96 -9.75 -11.29
N GLU A 25 2.00 -9.46 -9.99
CA GLU A 25 1.58 -10.37 -8.94
C GLU A 25 0.83 -9.60 -7.85
N TYR A 26 -0.13 -10.25 -7.21
CA TYR A 26 -0.75 -9.69 -6.02
C TYR A 26 0.24 -9.73 -4.86
N LEU A 27 0.44 -8.59 -4.22
CA LEU A 27 1.34 -8.47 -3.08
C LEU A 27 0.68 -9.05 -1.82
N LEU A 28 -0.64 -8.96 -1.71
CA LEU A 28 -1.40 -9.44 -0.56
C LEU A 28 -2.62 -10.23 -1.03
N ASP A 29 -2.97 -11.27 -0.28
CA ASP A 29 -4.19 -12.06 -0.53
C ASP A 29 -5.46 -11.31 -0.09
N GLU A 30 -5.33 -10.39 0.87
CA GLU A 30 -6.42 -9.62 1.43
C GLU A 30 -6.84 -8.43 0.53
N ARG A 31 -8.14 -8.14 0.53
CA ARG A 31 -8.76 -7.00 -0.17
C ARG A 31 -9.12 -5.92 0.84
N ASP A 32 -8.84 -4.67 0.49
CA ASP A 32 -9.21 -3.51 1.32
C ASP A 32 -9.27 -2.24 0.45
N VAL A 33 -9.47 -1.06 1.06
CA VAL A 33 -9.36 0.24 0.40
C VAL A 33 -7.94 0.78 0.55
N PHE A 34 -7.02 0.28 -0.27
CA PHE A 34 -5.64 0.76 -0.28
C PHE A 34 -5.53 2.11 -0.98
N ARG A 35 -4.86 3.07 -0.34
CA ARG A 35 -4.62 4.42 -0.85
C ARG A 35 -3.18 4.85 -0.56
N TRP A 36 -2.68 5.72 -1.45
CA TRP A 36 -1.39 6.39 -1.32
C TRP A 36 -0.22 5.43 -1.00
N PRO A 37 0.03 4.43 -1.87
CA PRO A 37 1.19 3.58 -1.73
C PRO A 37 2.49 4.41 -1.81
N SER A 38 3.41 4.16 -0.89
CA SER A 38 4.73 4.79 -0.86
C SER A 38 5.81 3.76 -0.50
N LEU A 39 6.79 3.63 -1.38
CA LEU A 39 7.91 2.70 -1.24
C LEU A 39 9.00 3.31 -0.35
N THR A 40 9.68 2.49 0.44
CA THR A 40 10.94 2.89 1.07
C THR A 40 12.03 3.08 0.01
N ALA A 41 13.04 3.92 0.27
CA ALA A 41 14.08 4.19 -0.73
C ALA A 41 14.92 2.97 -1.13
N ASP A 42 15.08 2.00 -0.21
CA ASP A 42 15.73 0.72 -0.49
C ASP A 42 14.82 -0.25 -1.26
N GLY A 43 13.55 0.11 -1.48
CA GLY A 43 12.54 -0.69 -2.15
C GLY A 43 12.09 -1.92 -1.39
N SER A 44 12.47 -2.09 -0.11
CA SER A 44 12.17 -3.31 0.64
C SER A 44 10.76 -3.34 1.23
N GLN A 45 10.14 -2.17 1.42
CA GLN A 45 8.83 -2.02 2.05
C GLN A 45 7.91 -1.07 1.28
N LEU A 46 6.62 -1.31 1.46
CA LEU A 46 5.54 -0.48 0.98
C LEU A 46 4.68 -0.03 2.15
N THR A 47 4.49 1.28 2.29
CA THR A 47 3.49 1.86 3.19
C THR A 47 2.22 2.19 2.42
N VAL A 48 1.07 1.99 3.05
CA VAL A 48 -0.26 2.29 2.49
C VAL A 48 -1.16 2.89 3.57
N LEU A 49 -2.11 3.70 3.14
CA LEU A 49 -3.27 4.03 3.96
C LEU A 49 -4.41 3.07 3.61
N ILE A 50 -5.03 2.50 4.63
CA ILE A 50 -6.30 1.78 4.52
C ILE A 50 -7.42 2.71 4.97
N ILE A 51 -8.46 2.85 4.15
CA ILE A 51 -9.67 3.62 4.46
C ILE A 51 -10.85 2.65 4.62
N SER A 52 -10.92 1.99 5.78
CA SER A 52 -12.02 1.10 6.17
C SER A 52 -12.37 1.27 7.66
N GLU A 53 -13.59 0.86 8.05
CA GLU A 53 -14.06 1.03 9.44
C GLU A 53 -13.23 0.20 10.43
N GLU A 54 -12.90 -1.05 10.07
CA GLU A 54 -12.21 -1.97 10.98
C GLU A 54 -10.69 -1.81 10.95
N ARG A 55 -10.12 -1.47 9.79
CA ARG A 55 -8.66 -1.45 9.56
C ARG A 55 -8.12 -0.09 9.17
N GLY A 56 -8.93 0.96 9.32
CA GLY A 56 -8.54 2.34 9.08
C GLY A 56 -7.21 2.70 9.72
N GLY A 57 -6.27 3.19 8.91
CA GLY A 57 -4.96 3.64 9.37
C GLY A 57 -3.84 3.34 8.40
N ARG A 58 -2.61 3.64 8.85
CA ARG A 58 -1.40 3.37 8.07
C ARG A 58 -0.86 1.98 8.37
N TRP A 59 -0.44 1.32 7.31
CA TRP A 59 0.10 -0.01 7.35
C TRP A 59 1.35 -0.09 6.51
N VAL A 60 2.22 -1.03 6.87
CA VAL A 60 3.43 -1.36 6.13
C VAL A 60 3.43 -2.85 5.81
N THR A 61 3.92 -3.20 4.63
CA THR A 61 4.22 -4.58 4.22
C THR A 61 5.63 -4.65 3.65
N ARG A 62 6.30 -5.79 3.82
CA ARG A 62 7.56 -6.08 3.15
C ARG A 62 7.29 -6.71 1.78
N LEU A 63 8.15 -6.44 0.80
CA LEU A 63 7.97 -7.00 -0.54
C LEU A 63 8.44 -8.46 -0.66
N ASP A 64 9.42 -8.89 0.15
CA ASP A 64 9.98 -10.24 0.13
C ASP A 64 9.14 -11.26 0.93
N LYS A 65 8.43 -10.76 1.95
CA LYS A 65 7.54 -11.53 2.80
C LYS A 65 6.30 -10.70 3.12
N PRO A 66 5.31 -10.69 2.22
CA PRO A 66 4.16 -9.82 2.37
C PRO A 66 3.32 -10.13 3.61
N GLY A 67 2.80 -9.07 4.21
CA GLY A 67 1.94 -9.10 5.39
C GLY A 67 1.81 -7.71 6.01
N LEU A 68 0.59 -7.32 6.36
CA LEU A 68 0.31 -5.98 6.86
C LEU A 68 0.60 -5.84 8.36
N THR A 69 1.42 -4.83 8.69
CA THR A 69 1.68 -4.39 10.07
C THR A 69 1.18 -2.97 10.26
N ARG A 70 0.35 -2.73 11.29
CA ARG A 70 -0.20 -1.40 11.58
C ARG A 70 0.88 -0.48 12.16
N MET A 71 0.98 0.74 11.65
CA MET A 71 1.90 1.76 12.15
C MET A 71 1.27 2.54 13.32
N SER A 72 2.07 2.86 14.35
CA SER A 72 1.57 3.44 15.61
C SER A 72 1.36 4.95 15.63
N PHE A 73 1.73 5.66 14.56
CA PHE A 73 1.66 7.12 14.49
C PHE A 73 0.53 7.60 13.55
N ALA A 74 0.02 8.82 13.74
CA ALA A 74 -0.97 9.49 12.88
C ALA A 74 -0.32 10.44 11.86
N GLY A 75 -0.89 10.62 10.65
CA GLY A 75 -0.32 11.44 9.56
C GLY A 75 -0.41 10.79 8.17
N TRP A 76 -0.04 11.54 7.12
CA TRP A 76 0.01 11.02 5.74
C TRP A 76 1.15 10.01 5.56
N PRO A 77 1.00 8.96 4.74
CA PRO A 77 2.12 8.13 4.36
C PRO A 77 3.08 8.98 3.53
N ALA A 78 4.19 9.35 4.14
CA ALA A 78 5.33 9.98 3.50
C ALA A 78 6.55 9.24 3.99
N TRP A 79 7.32 8.68 3.07
CA TRP A 79 8.63 8.15 3.43
C TRP A 79 9.61 9.31 3.58
N ALA A 80 10.23 9.40 4.75
CA ALA A 80 11.37 10.28 5.01
C ALA A 80 12.60 9.41 5.29
N PRO A 81 13.79 9.74 4.76
CA PRO A 81 15.01 8.96 4.99
C PRO A 81 15.43 8.86 6.46
N ASP A 82 14.95 9.78 7.28
CA ASP A 82 15.35 10.05 8.66
C ASP A 82 14.36 9.58 9.73
N GLY A 83 13.14 9.18 9.34
CA GLY A 83 12.10 8.71 10.27
C GLY A 83 11.28 9.83 10.90
#